data_AF-A0A948LTF3-F1
#
_entry.id   AF-A0A948LTF3-F1
#
_cell.length_a   1.000
_cell.length_b   1.000
_cell.length_c   1.000
_cell.angle_alpha   90.00
_cell.angle_beta   90.00
_cell.angle_gamma   90.00
#
_symmetry.space_group_name_H-M   'P 1'
#
loop_
_entity.id
_entity.type
_entity.pdbx_description
1 polymer ?
#
loop_
_entity_poly.entity_id
_entity_poly.type
_entity_poly.pdbx_seq_one_letter_code
_entity_poly.pdbx_strand_id
1 'polypeptide(L)' 'MTNKNAQKEEYSLLNLLTQIKDNRRKQGQRHPLHILFLITVMAIMQGAKSERAIARFAINNKAS' A
#
# COMPACT_ATOMS: atom_id res chain seq x y z
N MET A 1 27.73 -27.10 2.67
CA MET A 1 26.30 -26.97 3.03
C MET A 1 25.98 -25.49 3.18
N THR A 2 25.70 -24.81 2.06
CA THR A 2 25.27 -23.40 2.06
C THR A 2 23.75 -23.37 2.19
N ASN A 3 23.29 -22.71 3.26
CA ASN A 3 21.90 -22.60 3.64
C ASN A 3 21.12 -21.85 2.53
N LYS A 4 20.20 -22.55 1.85
CA LYS A 4 19.40 -22.03 0.72
C LYS A 4 18.35 -20.96 1.11
N ASN A 5 18.38 -20.48 2.36
CA ASN A 5 17.42 -19.50 2.90
C ASN A 5 18.01 -18.09 3.06
N ALA A 6 19.18 -17.82 2.50
CA ALA A 6 19.73 -16.48 2.41
C ALA A 6 19.42 -15.91 1.03
N GLN A 7 18.72 -14.76 1.00
CA GLN A 7 18.57 -13.89 -0.18
C GLN A 7 17.50 -14.28 -1.20
N LYS A 8 16.24 -14.23 -0.78
CA LYS A 8 15.23 -13.60 -1.64
C LYS A 8 14.90 -12.26 -0.99
N GLU A 9 15.74 -11.26 -1.24
CA GLU A 9 15.34 -9.86 -1.06
C GLU A 9 14.22 -9.62 -2.07
N GLU A 10 13.01 -10.04 -1.73
CA GLU A 10 11.84 -9.77 -2.55
C GLU A 10 11.67 -8.26 -2.58
N TYR A 11 12.02 -7.66 -3.72
CA TYR A 11 11.62 -6.32 -4.13
C TYR A 11 10.08 -6.26 -4.19
N SER A 12 9.45 -6.32 -3.03
CA SER A 12 8.02 -6.25 -2.84
C SER A 12 7.65 -4.81 -2.58
N LEU A 13 6.77 -4.27 -3.41
CA LEU A 13 6.20 -2.95 -3.21
C LEU A 13 5.64 -2.79 -1.78
N LEU A 14 5.02 -3.84 -1.25
CA LEU A 14 4.50 -3.82 0.12
C LEU A 14 5.62 -3.61 1.15
N ASN A 15 6.74 -4.32 1.02
CA ASN A 15 7.89 -4.19 1.93
C ASN A 15 8.53 -2.80 1.84
N LEU A 16 8.51 -2.17 0.67
CA LEU A 16 9.01 -0.79 0.51
C LEU A 16 8.05 0.22 1.15
N LEU A 17 6.73 0.05 0.97
CA LEU A 17 5.74 0.96 1.53
C LEU A 17 5.70 0.95 3.06
N THR A 18 5.98 -0.19 3.71
CA THR A 18 6.02 -0.29 5.18
C THR A 18 7.20 0.46 5.82
N GLN A 19 8.26 0.74 5.06
CA GLN A 19 9.42 1.50 5.53
C GLN A 19 9.17 3.02 5.56
N ILE A 20 8.09 3.50 4.92
CA ILE A 20 7.76 4.92 4.88
C ILE A 20 7.29 5.37 6.27
N LYS A 21 8.03 6.33 6.84
CA LYS A 21 7.70 6.90 8.15
C LYS A 21 6.33 7.60 8.11
N ASP A 22 5.43 7.18 8.99
CA ASP A 22 4.13 7.82 9.17
C ASP A 22 4.26 9.06 10.07
N ASN A 23 4.35 10.24 9.45
CA ASN A 23 4.43 11.50 10.16
C ASN A 23 3.07 12.06 10.59
N ARG A 24 1.97 11.33 10.37
CA ARG A 24 0.62 11.79 10.72
C ARG A 24 0.45 11.70 12.24
N ARG A 25 0.73 12.82 12.91
CA ARG A 25 0.75 12.99 14.37
C ARG A 25 -0.67 13.06 14.99
N LYS A 26 -1.55 12.11 14.64
CA LYS A 26 -2.99 11.95 15.00
C LYS A 26 -4.03 12.35 13.94
N GLN A 27 -3.60 12.70 12.72
CA GLN A 27 -4.53 12.91 11.60
C GLN A 27 -4.70 11.61 10.79
N GLY A 28 -5.92 11.10 10.64
CA GLY A 28 -6.19 10.00 9.71
C GLY A 28 -5.55 8.64 10.08
N GLN A 29 -5.23 8.39 11.35
CA GLN A 29 -4.64 7.12 11.83
C GLN A 29 -5.61 5.93 11.83
N ARG A 30 -6.86 6.10 11.35
CA ARG A 30 -7.82 4.99 11.21
C ARG A 30 -7.27 3.87 10.33
N HIS A 31 -6.37 4.20 9.40
CA HIS A 31 -5.72 3.23 8.51
C HIS A 31 -4.20 3.46 8.48
N PRO A 32 -3.38 2.39 8.50
CA PRO A 32 -1.93 2.50 8.35
C PRO A 32 -1.54 3.18 7.03
N LEU A 33 -0.49 4.02 7.05
CA LEU A 33 -0.10 4.81 5.88
C LEU A 33 0.25 3.96 4.67
N HIS A 34 0.99 2.86 4.89
CA HIS A 34 1.40 1.94 3.83
C HIS A 34 0.18 1.32 3.10
N ILE A 35 -0.93 1.08 3.80
CA ILE A 35 -2.17 0.56 3.19
C ILE A 35 -2.81 1.62 2.30
N LEU A 36 -2.86 2.89 2.75
CA LEU A 36 -3.40 3.98 1.94
C LEU A 36 -2.60 4.17 0.65
N PHE A 37 -1.27 4.10 0.74
CA PHE A 37 -0.43 4.16 -0.45
C PHE A 37 -0.63 2.97 -1.37
N LEU A 38 -0.73 1.75 -0.83
CA LEU A 38 -0.96 0.56 -1.64
C LEU A 38 -2.27 0.68 -2.44
N ILE A 39 -3.37 1.05 -1.78
CA ILE A 39 -4.68 1.25 -2.43
C ILE A 39 -4.59 2.34 -3.50
N THR A 40 -3.89 3.44 -3.21
CA THR A 40 -3.72 4.55 -4.15
C THR A 40 -2.94 4.12 -5.40
N VAL A 41 -1.84 3.40 -5.22
CA VAL A 41 -1.05 2.86 -6.34
C VAL A 41 -1.89 1.91 -7.20
N MET A 42 -2.59 0.96 -6.57
CA MET A 42 -3.47 0.03 -7.29
C MET A 42 -4.58 0.76 -8.05
N ALA A 43 -5.21 1.76 -7.43
CA ALA A 43 -6.24 2.56 -8.09
C ALA A 43 -5.69 3.34 -9.30
N ILE A 44 -4.50 3.95 -9.17
CA ILE A 44 -3.84 4.65 -10.28
C ILE A 44 -3.49 3.68 -11.42
N MET A 45 -2.95 2.50 -11.10
CA MET A 45 -2.66 1.45 -12.09
C MET A 45 -3.93 0.99 -12.83
N GLN A 46 -5.08 0.95 -12.16
CA GLN A 46 -6.38 0.67 -12.75
C GLN A 46 -6.94 1.84 -13.59
N GLY A 47 -6.27 2.99 -13.60
CA GLY A 47 -6.65 4.17 -14.39
C GLY A 47 -7.41 5.25 -13.61
N ALA A 48 -7.39 5.25 -12.28
CA ALA A 48 -7.97 6.33 -11.49
C ALA A 48 -7.18 7.64 -11.68
N LYS A 49 -7.89 8.71 -12.04
CA LYS A 49 -7.30 10.05 -12.31
C LYS A 49 -7.72 11.12 -11.30
N SER A 50 -8.44 10.75 -10.24
CA SER A 50 -8.92 11.68 -9.23
C SER A 50 -9.11 10.99 -7.88
N GLU A 51 -9.10 11.78 -6.81
CA GLU A 51 -9.32 11.30 -5.44
C GLU A 51 -10.66 10.56 -5.31
N ARG A 52 -11.73 11.08 -5.93
CA ARG A 52 -13.04 10.42 -5.96
C ARG A 52 -12.98 9.06 -6.67
N ALA A 53 -12.17 8.93 -7.72
CA ALA A 53 -11.99 7.65 -8.40
C ALA A 53 -11.22 6.64 -7.52
N ILE A 54 -10.22 7.09 -6.78
CA ILE A 54 -9.50 6.25 -5.80
C ILE A 54 -10.43 5.79 -4.67
N ALA A 55 -11.25 6.69 -4.14
CA ALA A 55 -12.24 6.34 -3.11
C ALA A 55 -13.25 5.29 -3.61
N ARG A 56 -13.76 5.45 -4.84
CA ARG A 56 -14.66 4.45 -5.47
C ARG A 56 -13.95 3.10 -5.65
N PHE A 57 -12.70 3.10 -6.09
CA PHE A 57 -11.91 1.88 -6.21
C PHE A 57 -11.81 1.14 -4.87
N ALA A 58 -11.52 1.85 -3.78
CA ALA A 58 -11.42 1.26 -2.44
C ALA A 58 -12.76 0.68 -1.96
N ILE A 59 -13.87 1.38 -2.19
CA ILE A 59 -15.21 0.90 -1.83
C ILE A 59 -15.57 -0.37 -2.59
N ASN A 60 -15.34 -0.40 -3.91
CA ASN A 60 -15.69 -1.53 -4.77
C ASN A 60 -14.87 -2.80 -4.48
N ASN A 61 -13.67 -2.66 -3.91
CA ASN A 61 -12.77 -3.76 -3.58
C ASN A 61 -12.70 -4.04 -2.07
N LYS A 62 -13.64 -3.48 -1.29
CA LYS A 62 -13.74 -3.82 0.12
C LYS A 62 -14.20 -5.29 0.22
N ALA A 63 -13.34 -6.15 0.76
CA ALA A 63 -13.71 -7.53 1.05
C ALA A 63 -14.96 -7.53 1.95
N SER A 64 -15.99 -8.28 1.54
CA SER A 64 -17.24 -8.46 2.29
C SER A 64 -17.02 -9.30 3.54
#